data_AF-S9VCR5-F1
#
_entry.id   AF-S9VCR5-F1
#
_cell.length_a   1.000
_cell.length_b   1.000
_cell.length_c   1.000
_cell.angle_alpha   90.00
_cell.angle_beta   90.00
_cell.angle_gamma   90.00
#
_symmetry.space_group_name_H-M   'P 1'
#
loop_
_entity.id
_entity.type
_entity.pdbx_description
1 polymer ?
#
loop_
_entity_poly.entity_id
_entity_poly.type
_entity_poly.pdbx_seq_one_letter_code
_entity_poly.pdbx_strand_id
1 'polypeptide(L)'
;MKSSDVLRAYWATPILLKSKSGDSGVNQYGLKPTNTYDYLNPTNLINFGRGTSFDNLGVRRSDRGQIDSAPSLSGTPMFIHAKLAGLSGEEKLSMCTAESMSLRVCMAKGDGSCDRESAALDACLQKVGHLRQAMRNATAEFSDWFIQNVSDNHTKPFQHRPHDWRHFYAQEKLVKAKQQMNHAYGRRPKPLAFGARYVKTEGYGRRSRLPYNK
;
A
#
# COMPACT_ATOMS: atom_id res chain seq x y z
N MET A 1 24.98 46.64 -12.77
CA MET A 1 25.02 45.59 -11.73
C MET A 1 26.14 44.63 -12.08
N LYS A 2 27.09 44.39 -11.17
CA LYS A 2 28.18 43.43 -11.42
C LYS A 2 27.65 42.01 -11.14
N SER A 3 28.16 41.00 -11.84
CA SER A 3 27.78 39.60 -11.61
C SER A 3 28.01 39.13 -10.16
N SER A 4 28.99 39.73 -9.47
CA SER A 4 29.26 39.56 -8.05
C SER A 4 28.09 39.96 -7.14
N ASP A 5 27.30 40.96 -7.53
CA ASP A 5 26.17 41.45 -6.73
C ASP A 5 24.99 40.48 -6.79
N VAL A 6 24.81 39.83 -7.95
CA VAL A 6 23.80 38.78 -8.15
C VAL A 6 24.15 37.54 -7.33
N LEU A 7 25.41 37.11 -7.34
CA LEU A 7 25.87 36.00 -6.50
C LEU A 7 25.75 36.31 -5.01
N ARG A 8 26.09 37.54 -4.59
CA ARG A 8 25.99 37.95 -3.19
C ARG A 8 24.53 38.04 -2.72
N ALA A 9 23.63 38.54 -3.57
CA ALA A 9 22.19 38.53 -3.32
C ALA A 9 21.63 37.10 -3.28
N TYR A 10 22.11 36.20 -4.14
CA TYR A 10 21.75 34.78 -4.14
C TYR A 10 22.15 34.11 -2.82
N TRP A 11 23.38 34.32 -2.35
CA TRP A 11 23.87 33.79 -1.07
C TRP A 11 23.20 34.41 0.17
N ALA A 12 22.71 35.65 0.05
CA ALA A 12 21.93 36.34 1.07
C ALA A 12 20.43 36.03 1.00
N THR A 13 19.99 35.16 0.08
CA THR A 13 18.59 34.74 0.06
C THR A 13 18.28 33.95 1.33
N PRO A 14 17.13 34.20 1.98
CA PRO A 14 16.77 33.54 3.23
C PRO A 14 16.70 32.00 3.15
N ILE A 15 16.61 31.45 1.93
CA ILE A 15 16.65 30.01 1.63
C ILE A 15 18.00 29.38 2.04
N LEU A 16 19.10 30.15 1.95
CA LEU A 16 20.47 29.69 2.21
C LEU A 16 21.02 30.10 3.60
N LEU A 17 20.31 30.95 4.34
CA LEU A 17 20.73 31.41 5.67
C LEU A 17 20.35 30.41 6.77
N LYS A 18 21.38 29.66 7.23
CA LYS A 18 21.52 28.88 8.47
C LYS A 18 20.28 28.17 9.05
N SER A 19 20.21 26.84 8.88
CA SER A 19 19.62 25.97 9.89
C SER A 19 20.64 25.74 11.03
N LYS A 20 20.41 26.36 12.18
CA LYS A 20 21.02 25.95 13.45
C LYS A 20 19.94 25.97 14.54
N SER A 21 19.31 24.79 14.69
CA SER A 21 18.49 24.24 15.79
C SER A 21 17.20 23.64 15.23
N GLY A 22 17.28 22.43 14.65
CA GLY A 22 16.18 21.76 13.93
C GLY A 22 16.70 21.02 12.70
N ASP A 23 15.97 19.98 12.27
CA ASP A 23 16.31 19.01 11.22
C ASP A 23 17.07 19.63 10.02
N SER A 24 18.19 19.01 9.63
CA SER A 24 19.10 19.51 8.58
C SER A 24 18.42 19.68 7.20
N GLY A 25 17.26 19.03 7.00
CA GLY A 25 16.43 19.09 5.81
C GLY A 25 15.39 20.22 5.78
N VAL A 26 15.21 20.99 6.85
CA VAL A 26 14.17 22.04 6.95
C VAL A 26 14.85 23.38 7.30
N ASN A 27 14.44 24.46 6.61
CA ASN A 27 14.87 25.82 6.92
C ASN A 27 13.70 26.65 7.47
N GLN A 28 13.93 27.93 7.76
CA GLN A 28 12.93 28.83 8.35
C GLN A 28 11.62 28.94 7.55
N TYR A 29 11.62 28.62 6.26
CA TYR A 29 10.49 28.82 5.36
C TYR A 29 9.82 27.52 4.91
N GLY A 30 10.43 26.38 5.21
CA GLY A 30 9.88 25.06 4.94
C GLY A 30 10.96 24.03 4.61
N LEU A 31 10.61 23.01 3.82
CA LEU A 31 11.62 22.04 3.39
C LEU A 31 12.74 22.77 2.63
N LYS A 32 13.98 22.50 3.00
CA LYS A 32 15.15 23.11 2.37
C LYS A 32 15.22 22.61 0.92
N PRO A 33 15.20 23.49 -0.09
CA PRO A 33 15.30 23.09 -1.48
C PRO A 33 16.68 22.48 -1.76
N THR A 34 16.71 21.38 -2.51
CA THR A 34 17.95 20.65 -2.80
C THR A 34 18.19 20.46 -4.29
N ASN A 35 17.13 20.26 -5.07
CA ASN A 35 17.22 20.01 -6.50
C ASN A 35 16.65 21.19 -7.30
N THR A 36 16.89 21.22 -8.62
CA THR A 36 16.39 22.30 -9.48
C THR A 36 14.86 22.35 -9.56
N TYR A 37 14.18 21.21 -9.40
CA TYR A 37 12.72 21.14 -9.41
C TYR A 37 12.11 21.93 -8.24
N ASP A 38 12.74 21.88 -7.07
CA ASP A 38 12.30 22.59 -5.87
C ASP A 38 12.28 24.12 -6.08
N TYR A 39 13.25 24.65 -6.82
CA TYR A 39 13.31 26.09 -7.16
C TYR A 39 12.30 26.47 -8.24
N LEU A 40 11.96 25.55 -9.15
CA LEU A 40 10.95 25.75 -10.18
C LEU A 40 9.53 25.62 -9.63
N ASN A 41 9.32 24.75 -8.64
CA ASN A 41 8.03 24.48 -8.02
C ASN A 41 8.12 24.55 -6.49
N PRO A 42 8.20 25.76 -5.91
CA PRO A 42 8.38 25.96 -4.47
C PRO A 42 7.16 25.55 -3.64
N THR A 43 5.99 25.30 -4.25
CA THR A 43 4.82 24.77 -3.55
C THR A 43 5.12 23.44 -2.87
N ASN A 44 5.99 22.61 -3.47
CA ASN A 44 6.39 21.30 -2.94
C ASN A 44 7.14 21.39 -1.59
N LEU A 45 7.70 22.56 -1.28
CA LEU A 45 8.51 22.78 -0.07
C LEU A 45 7.66 23.04 1.18
N ILE A 46 6.43 23.52 0.99
CA ILE A 46 5.56 23.99 2.08
C ILE A 46 4.23 23.24 2.14
N ASN A 47 3.86 22.52 1.08
CA ASN A 47 2.58 21.83 0.99
C ASN A 47 2.75 20.46 0.32
N PHE A 48 2.36 19.40 1.05
CA PHE A 48 2.28 18.04 0.52
C PHE A 48 0.89 17.42 0.67
N GLY A 49 -0.09 18.19 1.12
CA GLY A 49 -1.43 17.69 1.39
C GLY A 49 -2.17 18.50 2.46
N ARG A 50 -3.41 18.11 2.73
CA ARG A 50 -4.26 18.79 3.73
C ARG A 50 -3.80 18.51 5.17
N GLY A 51 -3.02 17.45 5.38
CA GLY A 51 -2.42 17.13 6.67
C GLY A 51 -1.10 17.86 6.94
N THR A 52 -0.70 18.82 6.10
CA THR A 52 0.58 19.53 6.23
C THR A 52 0.55 20.51 7.41
N SER A 53 1.53 20.41 8.31
CA SER A 53 1.90 21.42 9.30
C SER A 53 3.38 21.78 9.11
N PHE A 54 3.81 22.93 9.65
CA PHE A 54 5.20 23.36 9.50
C PHE A 54 6.19 22.37 10.14
N ASP A 55 5.85 21.82 11.31
CA ASP A 55 6.67 20.84 12.03
C ASP A 55 6.76 19.48 11.32
N ASN A 56 5.81 19.18 10.42
CA ASN A 56 5.81 17.95 9.60
C ASN A 56 6.57 18.12 8.27
N LEU A 57 7.15 19.29 7.98
CA LEU A 57 8.05 19.42 6.84
C LEU A 57 9.33 18.62 7.14
N GLY A 58 9.83 17.86 6.15
CA GLY A 58 10.92 16.88 6.35
C GLY A 58 10.42 15.49 6.75
N VAL A 59 9.36 15.42 7.56
CA VAL A 59 8.63 14.17 7.88
C VAL A 59 7.31 14.16 7.12
N ARG A 60 7.36 13.77 5.84
CA ARG A 60 6.18 13.83 4.93
C ARG A 60 4.98 12.97 5.36
N ARG A 61 5.13 12.12 6.38
CA ARG A 61 4.03 11.39 7.01
C ARG A 61 3.55 12.17 8.22
N SER A 62 2.27 12.53 8.22
CA SER A 62 1.66 13.22 9.36
C SER A 62 1.45 12.29 10.56
N ASP A 63 1.17 12.89 11.72
CA ASP A 63 0.89 12.17 12.96
C ASP A 63 -0.25 11.16 12.82
N ARG A 64 -0.20 10.12 13.66
CA ARG A 64 -1.13 9.00 13.59
C ARG A 64 -2.59 9.46 13.69
N GLY A 65 -3.44 8.94 12.80
CA GLY A 65 -4.87 9.25 12.77
C GLY A 65 -5.21 10.54 12.03
N GLN A 66 -4.20 11.26 11.53
CA GLN A 66 -4.37 12.41 10.65
C GLN A 66 -4.43 11.99 9.17
N ILE A 67 -4.86 12.92 8.32
CA ILE A 67 -4.69 12.81 6.87
C ILE A 67 -3.18 12.70 6.58
N ASP A 68 -2.80 11.86 5.61
CA ASP A 68 -1.41 11.60 5.21
C ASP A 68 -0.54 10.91 6.29
N SER A 69 -1.17 10.19 7.24
CA SER A 69 -0.47 9.46 8.30
C SER A 69 -0.14 8.00 7.99
N ALA A 70 -0.69 7.45 6.90
CA ALA A 70 -0.54 6.05 6.55
C ALA A 70 0.89 5.74 6.08
N PRO A 71 1.57 4.73 6.67
CA PRO A 71 2.87 4.29 6.16
C PRO A 71 2.71 3.61 4.79
N SER A 72 3.82 3.39 4.10
CA SER A 72 3.83 2.75 2.77
C SER A 72 4.62 1.47 2.76
N LEU A 73 4.27 0.56 1.86
CA LEU A 73 5.07 -0.61 1.50
C LEU A 73 5.31 -0.59 -0.01
N SER A 74 6.55 -0.35 -0.43
CA SER A 74 6.93 -0.28 -1.85
C SER A 74 6.02 0.71 -2.61
N GLY A 75 5.92 1.93 -2.08
CA GLY A 75 5.09 3.01 -2.61
C GLY A 75 3.59 2.91 -2.31
N THR A 76 3.08 1.76 -1.86
CA THR A 76 1.63 1.56 -1.66
C THR A 76 1.23 1.87 -0.22
N PRO A 77 0.21 2.72 0.03
CA PRO A 77 -0.26 3.00 1.39
C PRO A 77 -0.78 1.75 2.11
N MET A 78 -0.40 1.60 3.38
CA MET A 78 -0.85 0.54 4.28
C MET A 78 -2.01 1.04 5.16
N PHE A 79 -3.22 0.57 4.88
CA PHE A 79 -4.46 0.97 5.58
C PHE A 79 -5.13 -0.18 6.36
N ILE A 80 -4.50 -1.36 6.40
CA ILE A 80 -5.13 -2.61 6.88
C ILE A 80 -4.61 -3.12 8.24
N HIS A 81 -3.90 -2.30 9.04
CA HIS A 81 -3.30 -2.77 10.31
C HIS A 81 -4.32 -3.41 11.26
N ALA A 82 -5.52 -2.83 11.39
CA ALA A 82 -6.58 -3.40 12.24
C ALA A 82 -7.15 -4.73 11.70
N LYS A 83 -7.13 -4.92 10.37
CA LYS A 83 -7.53 -6.17 9.73
C LYS A 83 -6.46 -7.25 9.93
N LEU A 84 -5.18 -6.90 9.82
CA LEU A 84 -4.05 -7.80 10.10
C LEU A 84 -4.07 -8.32 11.54
N ALA A 85 -4.43 -7.46 12.49
CA ALA A 85 -4.59 -7.85 13.89
C ALA A 85 -5.85 -8.70 14.16
N GLY A 86 -6.70 -8.95 13.16
CA GLY A 86 -7.97 -9.67 13.34
C GLY A 86 -8.97 -8.96 14.25
N LEU A 87 -8.78 -7.68 14.54
CA LEU A 87 -9.63 -6.92 15.46
C LEU A 87 -10.88 -6.38 14.79
N SER A 88 -10.85 -6.19 13.47
CA SER A 88 -11.94 -5.65 12.65
C SER A 88 -11.87 -6.20 11.23
N GLY A 89 -13.01 -6.33 10.56
CA GLY A 89 -13.14 -6.89 9.21
C GLY A 89 -13.99 -8.17 9.15
N GLU A 90 -14.12 -8.72 7.94
CA GLU A 90 -14.86 -9.98 7.71
C GLU A 90 -14.12 -11.17 8.33
N GLU A 91 -12.80 -11.24 8.15
CA GLU A 91 -11.92 -12.25 8.76
C GLU A 91 -11.45 -11.85 10.16
N LYS A 92 -12.34 -11.26 10.98
CA LYS A 92 -12.00 -10.94 12.37
C LYS A 92 -11.88 -12.22 13.20
N LEU A 93 -10.98 -12.20 14.17
CA LEU A 93 -10.81 -13.31 15.08
C LEU A 93 -12.02 -13.39 16.03
N SER A 94 -12.75 -14.50 15.97
CA SER A 94 -13.89 -14.78 16.84
C SER A 94 -13.42 -15.40 18.16
N MET A 95 -13.83 -14.82 19.28
CA MET A 95 -13.59 -15.35 20.62
C MET A 95 -14.91 -15.75 21.28
N CYS A 96 -14.84 -16.62 22.28
CA CYS A 96 -16.01 -17.11 23.04
C CYS A 96 -17.10 -17.79 22.19
N THR A 97 -16.70 -18.43 21.08
CA THR A 97 -17.66 -19.08 20.16
C THR A 97 -18.30 -20.32 20.79
N ALA A 98 -17.55 -21.09 21.58
CA ALA A 98 -18.09 -22.27 22.27
C ALA A 98 -19.11 -21.88 23.34
N GLU A 99 -18.80 -20.87 24.13
CA GLU A 99 -19.61 -20.35 25.23
C GLU A 99 -20.91 -19.73 24.70
N SER A 100 -20.82 -18.92 23.64
CA SER A 100 -21.99 -18.33 23.00
C SER A 100 -22.88 -19.39 22.33
N MET A 101 -22.30 -20.43 21.73
CA MET A 101 -23.07 -21.55 21.18
C MET A 101 -23.71 -22.41 22.28
N SER A 102 -23.01 -22.66 23.38
CA SER A 102 -23.55 -23.39 24.53
C SER A 102 -24.76 -22.67 25.13
N LEU A 103 -24.66 -21.35 25.32
CA LEU A 103 -25.78 -20.54 25.80
C LEU A 103 -26.97 -20.57 24.84
N ARG A 104 -26.73 -20.45 23.52
CA ARG A 104 -27.79 -20.55 22.50
C ARG A 104 -28.50 -21.90 22.55
N VAL A 105 -27.75 -23.00 22.67
CA VAL A 105 -28.32 -24.34 22.78
C VAL A 105 -29.16 -24.48 24.06
N CYS A 106 -28.69 -23.95 25.18
CA CYS A 106 -29.46 -23.95 26.43
C CYS A 106 -30.78 -23.19 26.28
N MET A 107 -30.74 -21.95 25.78
CA MET A 107 -31.94 -21.13 25.56
C MET A 107 -32.92 -21.77 24.56
N ALA A 108 -32.42 -22.44 23.52
CA ALA A 108 -33.26 -23.10 22.52
C ALA A 108 -33.97 -24.35 23.05
N LYS A 109 -33.41 -25.03 24.06
CA LYS A 109 -34.03 -26.21 24.67
C LYS A 109 -35.19 -25.84 25.60
N GLY A 110 -35.18 -24.68 26.23
CA GLY A 110 -36.31 -24.15 27.00
C GLY A 110 -36.60 -24.83 28.35
N ASP A 111 -35.84 -25.85 28.73
CA ASP A 111 -36.14 -26.72 29.89
C ASP A 111 -35.56 -26.22 31.25
N GLY A 112 -35.05 -24.99 31.35
CA GLY A 112 -34.51 -24.45 32.61
C GLY A 112 -33.79 -23.11 32.50
N SER A 113 -33.30 -22.60 33.64
CA SER A 113 -32.45 -21.40 33.68
C SER A 113 -31.05 -21.69 33.12
N CYS A 114 -30.53 -20.78 32.29
CA CYS A 114 -29.21 -20.89 31.65
C CYS A 114 -28.12 -20.05 32.36
N ASP A 115 -28.24 -19.83 33.67
CA ASP A 115 -27.36 -18.95 34.46
C ASP A 115 -25.90 -19.42 34.48
N ARG A 116 -25.67 -20.74 34.36
CA ARG A 116 -24.32 -21.30 34.33
C ARG A 116 -23.63 -20.97 33.01
N GLU A 117 -24.33 -21.16 31.88
CA GLU A 117 -23.86 -20.85 30.54
C GLU A 117 -23.68 -19.33 30.36
N SER A 118 -24.55 -18.51 30.95
CA SER A 118 -24.41 -17.05 30.92
C SER A 118 -23.19 -16.59 31.72
N ALA A 119 -22.99 -17.10 32.94
CA ALA A 119 -21.82 -16.78 33.75
C ALA A 119 -20.50 -17.21 33.08
N ALA A 120 -20.49 -18.35 32.38
CA ALA A 120 -19.33 -18.79 31.60
C ALA A 120 -19.03 -17.86 30.41
N LEU A 121 -20.08 -17.42 29.70
CA LEU A 121 -19.93 -16.45 28.61
C LEU A 121 -19.43 -15.10 29.12
N ASP A 122 -19.98 -14.60 30.24
CA ASP A 122 -19.56 -13.34 30.85
C ASP A 122 -18.09 -13.38 31.30
N ALA A 123 -17.66 -14.46 31.95
CA ALA A 123 -16.26 -14.66 32.32
C ALA A 123 -15.33 -14.70 31.11
N CYS A 124 -15.77 -15.27 29.99
CA CYS A 124 -15.03 -15.25 28.74
C CYS A 124 -14.92 -13.82 28.19
N LEU A 125 -16.03 -13.09 28.11
CA LEU A 125 -16.10 -11.72 27.58
C LEU A 125 -15.23 -10.72 28.39
N GLN A 126 -15.17 -10.87 29.71
CA GLN A 126 -14.29 -10.05 30.56
C GLN A 126 -12.82 -10.19 30.17
N LYS A 127 -12.35 -11.42 29.92
CA LYS A 127 -10.96 -11.67 29.46
C LYS A 127 -10.72 -11.15 28.05
N VAL A 128 -11.71 -11.27 27.16
CA VAL A 128 -11.63 -10.76 25.79
C VAL A 128 -11.43 -9.25 25.76
N GLY A 129 -12.03 -8.49 26.68
CA GLY A 129 -11.81 -7.04 26.79
C GLY A 129 -10.33 -6.68 26.94
N HIS A 130 -9.64 -7.28 27.91
CA HIS A 130 -8.21 -7.07 28.13
C HIS A 130 -7.36 -7.56 26.96
N LEU A 131 -7.70 -8.72 26.40
CA LEU A 131 -6.98 -9.29 25.26
C LEU A 131 -7.06 -8.37 24.02
N ARG A 132 -8.24 -7.83 23.72
CA ARG A 132 -8.41 -6.89 22.59
C ARG A 132 -7.63 -5.59 22.80
N GLN A 133 -7.54 -5.10 24.03
CA GLN A 133 -6.72 -3.93 24.36
C GLN A 133 -5.23 -4.23 24.16
N ALA A 134 -4.75 -5.39 24.61
CA ALA A 134 -3.37 -5.83 24.41
C ALA A 134 -3.03 -5.95 22.92
N MET A 135 -3.90 -6.57 22.13
CA MET A 135 -3.74 -6.66 20.67
C MET A 135 -3.71 -5.28 20.00
N ARG A 136 -4.55 -4.34 20.44
CA ARG A 136 -4.55 -2.96 19.93
C ARG A 136 -3.24 -2.25 20.21
N ASN A 137 -2.69 -2.40 21.41
CA ASN A 137 -1.40 -1.82 21.79
C ASN A 137 -0.26 -2.44 20.98
N ALA A 138 -0.22 -3.76 20.84
CA ALA A 138 0.78 -4.43 20.00
C ALA A 138 0.68 -3.99 18.52
N THR A 139 -0.54 -3.78 18.01
CA THR A 139 -0.75 -3.26 16.65
C THR A 139 -0.23 -1.82 16.49
N ALA A 140 -0.30 -1.02 17.56
CA ALA A 140 0.28 0.31 17.60
C ALA A 140 1.82 0.25 17.51
N GLU A 141 2.45 -0.55 18.36
CA GLU A 141 3.90 -0.74 18.35
C GLU A 141 4.40 -1.32 17.01
N PHE A 142 3.66 -2.27 16.44
CA PHE A 142 3.95 -2.78 15.10
C PHE A 142 3.92 -1.67 14.05
N SER A 143 2.94 -0.76 14.11
CA SER A 143 2.85 0.37 13.19
C SER A 143 4.08 1.28 13.30
N ASP A 144 4.55 1.54 14.52
CA ASP A 144 5.72 2.39 14.77
C ASP A 144 6.99 1.73 14.26
N TRP A 145 7.18 0.43 14.55
CA TRP A 145 8.29 -0.36 14.01
C TRP A 145 8.27 -0.39 12.48
N PHE A 146 7.08 -0.57 11.88
CA PHE A 146 6.90 -0.61 10.45
C PHE A 146 7.27 0.72 9.80
N ILE A 147 6.86 1.85 10.39
CA ILE A 147 7.23 3.20 9.94
C ILE A 147 8.75 3.39 9.96
N GLN A 148 9.42 2.93 11.02
CA GLN A 148 10.85 3.15 11.22
C GLN A 148 11.73 2.27 10.32
N ASN A 149 11.38 0.98 10.21
CA ASN A 149 12.31 -0.03 9.70
C ASN A 149 11.93 -0.61 8.33
N VAL A 150 10.70 -0.36 7.86
CA VAL A 150 10.18 -0.96 6.62
C VAL A 150 9.69 0.09 5.64
N SER A 151 8.91 1.05 6.14
CA SER A 151 8.20 2.01 5.31
C SER A 151 9.14 2.86 4.49
N ASP A 152 8.83 2.99 3.21
CA ASP A 152 9.55 3.87 2.28
C ASP A 152 8.99 5.29 2.24
N ASN A 153 7.96 5.60 3.04
CA ASN A 153 7.31 6.91 3.09
C ASN A 153 6.85 7.43 1.71
N HIS A 154 6.24 6.54 0.93
CA HIS A 154 5.72 6.77 -0.42
C HIS A 154 6.77 7.22 -1.45
N THR A 155 8.03 6.81 -1.27
CA THR A 155 9.14 7.21 -2.16
C THR A 155 9.47 6.19 -3.25
N LYS A 156 9.03 4.93 -3.14
CA LYS A 156 9.31 3.88 -4.13
C LYS A 156 8.18 3.77 -5.17
N PRO A 157 8.49 3.30 -6.39
CA PRO A 157 7.46 3.00 -7.37
C PRO A 157 6.59 1.83 -6.91
N PHE A 158 5.31 1.86 -7.29
CA PHE A 158 4.36 0.79 -7.02
C PHE A 158 4.80 -0.54 -7.63
N GLN A 159 4.47 -1.65 -6.96
CA GLN A 159 4.77 -3.01 -7.42
C GLN A 159 3.54 -3.92 -7.47
N HIS A 160 2.37 -3.43 -7.08
CA HIS A 160 1.17 -4.28 -6.91
C HIS A 160 0.34 -4.41 -8.21
N ARG A 161 0.65 -3.68 -9.28
CA ARG A 161 -0.16 -3.64 -10.51
C ARG A 161 0.57 -4.34 -11.66
N PRO A 162 -0.13 -5.05 -12.57
CA PRO A 162 0.53 -5.80 -13.64
C PRO A 162 1.40 -4.94 -14.57
N HIS A 163 1.07 -3.66 -14.76
CA HIS A 163 1.84 -2.78 -15.63
C HIS A 163 3.16 -2.30 -15.02
N ASP A 164 3.29 -2.31 -13.69
CA ASP A 164 4.56 -2.03 -13.02
C ASP A 164 5.61 -3.12 -13.39
N TRP A 165 5.13 -4.32 -13.71
CA TRP A 165 5.91 -5.49 -14.16
C TRP A 165 6.01 -5.62 -15.69
N ARG A 166 5.82 -4.54 -16.46
CA ARG A 166 5.92 -4.59 -17.94
C ARG A 166 7.23 -5.18 -18.45
N HIS A 167 8.34 -4.94 -17.75
CA HIS A 167 9.65 -5.48 -18.09
C HIS A 167 9.66 -7.02 -17.99
N PHE A 168 9.00 -7.60 -16.99
CA PHE A 168 8.82 -9.05 -16.85
C PHE A 168 8.04 -9.63 -18.03
N TYR A 169 6.89 -9.05 -18.38
CA TYR A 169 6.11 -9.50 -19.55
C TYR A 169 6.82 -9.25 -20.88
N ALA A 170 7.74 -8.27 -20.95
CA ALA A 170 8.56 -8.06 -22.13
C ALA A 170 9.53 -9.23 -22.35
N GLN A 171 10.10 -9.79 -21.28
CA GLN A 171 10.98 -10.97 -21.37
C GLN A 171 10.22 -12.19 -21.91
N GLU A 172 9.00 -12.44 -21.45
CA GLU A 172 8.15 -13.51 -22.00
C GLU A 172 7.90 -13.32 -23.50
N LYS A 173 7.59 -12.08 -23.93
CA LYS A 173 7.39 -11.76 -25.34
C LYS A 173 8.65 -11.97 -26.17
N LEU A 174 9.84 -11.67 -25.64
CA LEU A 174 11.11 -11.92 -26.32
C LEU A 174 11.36 -13.41 -26.51
N VAL A 175 11.08 -14.25 -25.50
CA VAL A 175 11.19 -15.72 -25.62
C VAL A 175 10.29 -16.26 -26.72
N LYS A 176 9.02 -15.81 -26.77
CA LYS A 176 8.07 -16.22 -27.82
C LYS A 176 8.44 -15.68 -29.21
N ALA A 177 9.05 -14.50 -29.28
CA ALA A 177 9.58 -13.97 -30.53
C ALA A 177 10.77 -14.81 -31.01
N LYS A 178 11.69 -15.21 -30.12
CA LYS A 178 12.86 -16.05 -30.45
C LYS A 178 12.47 -17.41 -31.02
N GLN A 179 11.43 -18.04 -30.47
CA GLN A 179 10.85 -19.26 -31.04
C GLN A 179 10.32 -19.06 -32.48
N GLN A 180 9.95 -17.83 -32.82
CA GLN A 180 9.39 -17.41 -34.11
C GLN A 180 10.43 -16.63 -34.94
N MET A 181 11.70 -17.05 -34.87
CA MET A 181 12.83 -16.44 -35.59
C MET A 181 12.95 -14.91 -35.39
N ASN A 182 12.60 -14.43 -34.20
CA ASN A 182 12.60 -13.02 -33.80
C ASN A 182 11.66 -12.10 -34.61
N HIS A 183 10.68 -12.63 -35.36
CA HIS A 183 9.80 -11.80 -36.18
C HIS A 183 8.60 -11.22 -35.43
N ALA A 184 7.90 -12.05 -34.65
CA ALA A 184 6.54 -11.73 -34.19
C ALA A 184 6.48 -11.31 -32.70
N TYR A 185 7.06 -10.15 -32.35
CA TYR A 185 7.03 -9.63 -30.98
C TYR A 185 5.60 -9.26 -30.53
N GLY A 186 5.18 -9.77 -29.37
CA GLY A 186 3.88 -9.47 -28.78
C GLY A 186 2.65 -9.98 -29.55
N ARG A 187 2.85 -10.75 -30.63
CA ARG A 187 1.77 -11.36 -31.39
C ARG A 187 1.23 -12.59 -30.68
N ARG A 188 -0.08 -12.82 -30.82
CA ARG A 188 -0.77 -13.98 -30.28
C ARG A 188 -1.48 -14.74 -31.40
N PRO A 189 -1.62 -16.07 -31.30
CA PRO A 189 -2.45 -16.84 -32.23
C PRO A 189 -3.86 -16.25 -32.31
N LYS A 190 -4.45 -16.22 -33.52
CA LYS A 190 -5.82 -15.74 -33.71
C LYS A 190 -6.79 -16.64 -32.92
N PRO A 191 -7.64 -16.09 -32.03
CA PRO A 191 -8.69 -16.89 -31.39
C PRO A 191 -9.65 -17.40 -32.47
N LEU A 192 -9.96 -18.69 -32.42
CA LEU A 192 -10.92 -19.32 -33.32
C LEU A 192 -12.30 -19.42 -32.65
N ALA A 193 -13.34 -19.61 -33.46
CA ALA A 193 -14.68 -19.88 -32.96
C ALA A 193 -14.71 -21.18 -32.11
N PHE A 194 -15.66 -21.25 -31.17
CA PHE A 194 -15.81 -22.36 -30.20
C PHE A 194 -15.69 -23.76 -30.83
N GLY A 195 -16.33 -23.99 -31.99
CA GLY A 195 -16.32 -25.27 -32.72
C GLY A 195 -15.43 -25.33 -33.96
N ALA A 196 -14.45 -24.42 -34.13
CA ALA A 196 -13.72 -24.23 -35.40
C ALA A 196 -12.99 -25.48 -35.96
N ARG A 197 -12.77 -26.51 -35.13
CA ARG A 197 -12.18 -27.79 -35.56
C ARG A 197 -13.13 -28.66 -36.36
N TYR A 198 -14.42 -28.62 -36.05
CA TYR A 198 -15.43 -29.53 -36.59
C TYR A 198 -16.25 -28.91 -37.72
N VAL A 199 -16.30 -27.57 -37.77
CA VAL A 199 -17.13 -26.82 -38.73
C VAL A 199 -16.39 -26.43 -40.00
N LYS A 200 -15.10 -26.74 -40.13
CA LYS A 200 -14.30 -26.40 -41.31
C LYS A 200 -14.10 -27.60 -42.22
N THR A 201 -14.37 -27.43 -43.51
CA THR A 201 -14.10 -28.40 -44.58
C THR A 201 -12.60 -28.69 -44.72
N GLU A 202 -12.27 -29.72 -45.51
CA GLU A 202 -10.89 -30.12 -45.76
C GLU A 202 -10.08 -29.00 -46.45
N GLY A 203 -8.77 -28.96 -46.21
CA GLY A 203 -7.86 -27.92 -46.71
C GLY A 203 -7.74 -26.67 -45.83
N TYR A 204 -8.66 -26.41 -44.89
CA TYR A 204 -8.59 -25.24 -44.00
C TYR A 204 -7.93 -25.53 -42.64
N GLY A 205 -7.19 -24.55 -42.11
CA GLY A 205 -6.60 -24.62 -40.76
C GLY A 205 -7.67 -24.74 -39.66
N ARG A 206 -7.82 -25.95 -39.11
CA ARG A 206 -8.75 -26.29 -38.01
C ARG A 206 -8.26 -25.88 -36.61
N ARG A 207 -6.98 -25.57 -36.45
CA ARG A 207 -6.33 -25.17 -35.18
C ARG A 207 -5.62 -23.82 -35.33
N SER A 208 -5.51 -23.06 -34.24
CA SER A 208 -4.76 -21.81 -34.21
C SER A 208 -3.26 -22.09 -34.37
N ARG A 209 -2.65 -21.47 -35.38
CA ARG A 209 -1.21 -21.61 -35.67
C ARG A 209 -0.40 -20.55 -34.93
N LEU A 210 0.91 -20.78 -34.82
CA LEU A 210 1.85 -19.73 -34.40
C LEU A 210 1.71 -18.51 -35.32
N PRO A 211 1.80 -17.27 -34.79
CA PRO A 211 1.69 -16.05 -35.59
C PRO A 211 2.63 -16.00 -36.79
N TYR A 212 3.87 -16.47 -36.64
CA TYR A 212 4.84 -16.53 -37.73
C TYR A 212 4.45 -17.47 -38.86
N ASN A 213 3.73 -18.55 -38.57
CA ASN A 213 3.31 -19.54 -39.56
C ASN A 213 2.05 -19.12 -40.31
N LYS A 214 1.54 -17.90 -40.06
CA LYS A 214 0.32 -17.42 -40.71
C LYS A 214 0.62 -16.97 -42.13
#